data_AF-A0A7Y4SPF6-F1
#
_entry.id   AF-A0A7Y4SPF6-F1
#
_cell.length_a   1.000
_cell.length_b   1.000
_cell.length_c   1.000
_cell.angle_alpha   90.00
_cell.angle_beta   90.00
_cell.angle_gamma   90.00
#
_symmetry.space_group_name_H-M   'P 1'
#
loop_
_entity.id
_entity.type
_entity.pdbx_description
1 polymer ?
#
loop_
_entity_poly.entity_id
_entity_poly.type
_entity_poly.pdbx_seq_one_letter_code
_entity_poly.pdbx_strand_id
1 'polypeptide(L)'
;MAFVITDPCIGTKDAACVDVCPVDCIHPRKDEPEFAQTTMLYIHPEECIDCGACVPACPVAAIYDSPESTPASQKQLVDANSVYRAGDAGAVAQAEAVVQAHIAAHADLMAVAPAERAAAHAG
;
A
#
# COMPACT_ATOMS: atom_id res chain seq x y z
N MET A 1 13.86 -0.31 -8.36
CA MET A 1 13.44 -0.36 -6.95
C MET A 1 11.97 -0.03 -6.93
N ALA A 2 11.15 -0.95 -6.43
CA ALA A 2 9.71 -0.80 -6.54
C ALA A 2 9.14 0.34 -5.69
N PHE A 3 8.04 0.90 -6.19
CA PHE A 3 7.17 1.80 -5.44
C PHE A 3 6.49 1.03 -4.30
N VAL A 4 6.14 1.74 -3.22
CA VAL A 4 5.56 1.13 -2.01
C VAL A 4 4.25 1.82 -1.64
N ILE A 5 3.16 1.07 -1.51
CA ILE A 5 1.91 1.58 -0.95
C ILE A 5 1.96 1.51 0.57
N THR A 6 1.52 2.56 1.25
CA THR A 6 1.67 2.73 2.69
C THR A 6 0.36 3.14 3.36
N ASP A 7 0.45 3.63 4.60
CA ASP A 7 -0.67 3.72 5.52
C ASP A 7 -1.82 4.64 5.10
N PRO A 8 -1.69 5.66 4.21
CA PRO A 8 -2.86 6.41 3.76
C PRO A 8 -3.83 5.56 2.92
N CYS A 9 -3.38 4.42 2.40
CA CYS A 9 -4.23 3.48 1.64
C CYS A 9 -5.15 2.64 2.55
N ILE A 10 -4.80 2.45 3.82
CA ILE A 10 -5.53 1.64 4.81
C ILE A 10 -6.97 2.16 4.95
N GLY A 11 -7.94 1.35 4.53
CA GLY A 11 -9.37 1.69 4.52
C GLY A 11 -9.84 2.57 3.36
N THR A 12 -8.91 3.19 2.61
CA THR A 12 -9.23 4.06 1.45
C THR A 12 -9.47 3.22 0.19
N LYS A 13 -8.48 2.40 -0.19
CA LYS A 13 -8.55 1.47 -1.34
C LYS A 13 -9.19 2.05 -2.61
N ASP A 14 -8.88 3.30 -2.94
CA ASP A 14 -9.51 4.04 -4.05
C ASP A 14 -9.29 3.36 -5.42
N ALA A 15 -8.10 2.78 -5.61
CA ALA A 15 -7.65 2.03 -6.79
C ALA A 15 -7.39 2.83 -8.07
N ALA A 16 -7.40 4.17 -8.07
CA ALA A 16 -6.95 4.96 -9.24
C ALA A 16 -5.51 4.64 -9.69
N CYS A 17 -4.64 4.19 -8.78
CA CYS A 17 -3.30 3.75 -9.12
C CYS A 17 -3.25 2.46 -9.96
N VAL A 18 -4.27 1.60 -9.85
CA VAL A 18 -4.39 0.35 -10.62
C VAL A 18 -4.57 0.69 -12.10
N ASP A 19 -5.48 1.63 -12.40
CA ASP A 19 -5.86 2.00 -13.77
C ASP A 19 -4.70 2.61 -14.60
N VAL A 20 -3.66 3.10 -13.92
CA VAL A 20 -2.49 3.75 -14.54
C VAL A 20 -1.23 2.89 -14.52
N CYS A 21 -1.26 1.70 -13.90
CA CYS A 21 -0.09 0.83 -13.83
C CYS A 21 0.11 0.10 -15.18
N PRO A 22 1.21 0.32 -15.91
CA PRO A 22 1.39 -0.25 -17.26
C PRO A 22 1.70 -1.75 -17.27
N VAL A 23 1.95 -2.34 -16.10
CA VAL A 23 2.34 -3.75 -15.92
C VAL A 23 1.41 -4.48 -14.95
N ASP A 24 0.26 -3.86 -14.61
CA ASP A 24 -0.79 -4.44 -13.76
C ASP A 24 -0.31 -4.98 -12.39
N CYS A 25 0.81 -4.47 -11.85
CA CYS A 25 1.45 -5.01 -10.65
C CYS A 25 0.85 -4.49 -9.32
N ILE A 26 -0.37 -3.93 -9.33
CA ILE A 26 -1.01 -3.35 -8.14
C ILE A 26 -2.28 -4.11 -7.80
N HIS A 27 -2.32 -4.68 -6.60
CA HIS A 27 -3.35 -5.63 -6.17
C HIS A 27 -3.76 -5.42 -4.71
N PRO A 28 -4.93 -5.92 -4.28
CA PRO A 28 -5.97 -6.49 -5.13
C PRO A 28 -6.69 -5.43 -5.97
N ARG A 29 -7.09 -5.76 -7.19
CA ARG A 29 -8.00 -4.95 -7.99
C ARG A 29 -9.44 -5.10 -7.49
N LYS A 30 -10.33 -4.15 -7.82
CA LYS A 30 -11.73 -4.15 -7.36
C LYS A 30 -12.52 -5.40 -7.79
N ASP A 31 -12.11 -6.05 -8.87
CA ASP A 31 -12.68 -7.28 -9.41
C ASP A 31 -12.06 -8.57 -8.85
N GLU A 32 -11.05 -8.46 -7.98
CA GLU A 32 -10.38 -9.60 -7.35
C GLU A 32 -11.01 -9.93 -5.98
N PRO A 33 -11.16 -11.22 -5.64
CA PRO A 33 -11.84 -11.65 -4.41
C PRO A 33 -11.13 -11.17 -3.13
N GLU A 34 -9.81 -10.98 -3.19
CA GLU A 34 -9.00 -10.46 -2.08
C GLU A 34 -9.29 -8.98 -1.79
N PHE A 35 -9.94 -8.23 -2.70
CA PHE A 35 -10.29 -6.83 -2.47
C PHE A 35 -11.20 -6.62 -1.27
N ALA A 36 -12.09 -7.56 -0.95
CA ALA A 36 -12.89 -7.44 0.27
C ALA A 36 -12.11 -7.84 1.54
N GLN A 37 -10.99 -8.55 1.38
CA GLN A 37 -10.28 -9.22 2.47
C GLN A 37 -9.08 -8.42 2.98
N THR A 38 -8.46 -7.61 2.12
CA THR A 38 -7.29 -6.80 2.51
C THR A 38 -7.68 -5.42 3.00
N THR A 39 -6.88 -4.85 3.89
CA THR A 39 -7.14 -3.49 4.39
C THR A 39 -6.55 -2.39 3.49
N MET A 40 -5.60 -2.74 2.62
CA MET A 40 -4.98 -1.83 1.65
C MET A 40 -4.65 -2.53 0.32
N LEU A 41 -4.10 -1.76 -0.62
CA LEU A 41 -3.50 -2.24 -1.87
C LEU A 41 -1.99 -2.40 -1.71
N TYR A 42 -1.37 -3.17 -2.60
CA TYR A 42 0.03 -3.58 -2.58
C TYR A 42 0.62 -3.52 -3.99
N ILE A 43 1.88 -3.11 -4.09
CA ILE A 43 2.66 -3.15 -5.34
C ILE A 43 3.60 -4.37 -5.30
N HIS A 44 3.55 -5.22 -6.33
CA HIS A 44 4.45 -6.35 -6.45
C HIS A 44 5.88 -5.87 -6.80
N PRO A 45 6.88 -6.09 -5.95
CA PRO A 45 8.16 -5.41 -6.10
C PRO A 45 9.02 -5.94 -7.26
N GLU A 46 8.83 -7.18 -7.68
CA GLU A 46 9.59 -7.77 -8.80
C GLU A 46 8.96 -7.47 -10.17
N GLU A 47 7.69 -7.05 -10.18
CA GLU A 47 6.96 -6.73 -11.43
C GLU A 47 6.95 -5.22 -11.69
N CYS A 48 7.07 -4.41 -10.64
CA CYS A 48 7.18 -2.97 -10.75
C CYS A 48 8.40 -2.57 -11.62
N ILE A 49 8.14 -1.80 -12.67
CA ILE A 49 9.15 -1.29 -13.61
C ILE A 49 9.56 0.17 -13.34
N ASP A 50 9.26 0.67 -12.14
CA ASP A 50 9.62 1.99 -11.65
C ASP A 50 9.13 3.18 -12.51
N CYS A 51 7.98 3.04 -13.19
CA CYS A 51 7.48 4.07 -14.11
C CYS A 51 6.92 5.34 -13.43
N GLY A 52 6.51 5.26 -12.16
CA GLY A 52 6.01 6.38 -11.36
C GLY A 52 4.60 6.89 -11.67
N ALA A 53 3.86 6.29 -12.60
CA ALA A 53 2.51 6.73 -12.97
C ALA A 53 1.50 6.67 -11.80
N CYS A 54 1.68 5.74 -10.87
CA CYS A 54 0.77 5.50 -9.75
C CYS A 54 0.80 6.62 -8.68
N VAL A 55 1.93 7.30 -8.49
CA VAL A 55 2.10 8.32 -7.44
C VAL A 55 1.14 9.50 -7.60
N PRO A 56 1.11 10.23 -8.74
CA PRO A 56 0.19 11.34 -8.91
C PRO A 56 -1.29 10.92 -9.02
N ALA A 57 -1.55 9.64 -9.31
CA ALA A 57 -2.91 9.11 -9.38
C ALA A 57 -3.53 8.82 -8.01
N CYS A 58 -2.72 8.63 -6.96
CA CYS A 58 -3.22 8.29 -5.63
C CYS A 58 -3.81 9.52 -4.92
N PRO A 59 -5.13 9.55 -4.63
CA PRO A 59 -5.78 10.75 -4.07
C PRO A 59 -5.40 11.04 -2.62
N VAL A 60 -4.78 10.08 -1.93
CA VAL A 60 -4.36 10.18 -0.52
C VAL A 60 -2.84 10.12 -0.35
N ALA A 61 -2.09 10.25 -1.45
CA ALA A 61 -0.63 10.24 -1.46
C ALA A 61 0.00 9.05 -0.70
N ALA A 62 -0.57 7.84 -0.86
CA ALA A 62 -0.13 6.64 -0.15
C ALA A 62 1.14 5.99 -0.71
N ILE A 63 1.65 6.45 -1.86
CA ILE A 63 2.66 5.73 -2.63
C ILE A 63 4.00 6.46 -2.58
N TYR A 64 5.02 5.80 -2.05
CA TYR A 64 6.40 6.27 -2.06
C TYR A 64 7.18 5.67 -3.22
N ASP A 65 8.18 6.39 -3.71
CA ASP A 65 9.00 5.99 -4.86
C ASP A 65 9.96 4.84 -4.58
N SER A 66 10.18 4.52 -3.30
CA SER A 66 11.11 3.47 -2.89
C SER A 66 10.89 3.04 -1.44
N PRO A 67 11.38 1.84 -1.06
CA PRO A 67 11.49 1.46 0.34
C PRO A 67 12.27 2.50 1.15
N GLU A 68 13.33 3.09 0.59
CA GLU A 68 14.22 4.05 1.25
C GLU A 68 13.50 5.35 1.63
N SER A 69 12.66 5.89 0.73
CA SER A 69 11.91 7.13 0.97
C SER A 69 10.67 6.95 1.85
N THR A 70 10.26 5.71 2.11
CA THR A 70 9.17 5.40 3.04
C THR A 70 9.52 5.90 4.45
N PRO A 71 8.62 6.64 5.15
CA PRO A 71 8.85 7.14 6.49
C PRO A 71 9.17 6.03 7.50
N ALA A 72 9.95 6.36 8.55
CA ALA A 72 10.38 5.39 9.56
C ALA A 72 9.20 4.67 10.25
N SER A 73 8.11 5.39 10.50
CA SER A 73 6.83 4.88 11.05
C SER A 73 6.11 3.87 10.14
N GLN A 74 6.51 3.76 8.88
CA GLN A 74 5.82 2.97 7.86
C GLN A 74 6.71 1.91 7.21
N LYS A 75 7.97 1.75 7.65
CA LYS A 75 8.94 0.82 7.04
C LYS A 75 8.45 -0.63 7.00
N GLN A 76 7.70 -1.06 7.99
CA GLN A 76 7.08 -2.39 8.05
C GLN A 76 6.10 -2.65 6.90
N LEU A 77 5.48 -1.61 6.32
CA LEU A 77 4.56 -1.79 5.19
C LEU A 77 5.29 -2.14 3.89
N VAL A 78 6.61 -1.92 3.81
CA VAL A 78 7.45 -2.47 2.73
C VAL A 78 7.36 -4.00 2.72
N ASP A 79 7.35 -4.64 3.89
CA ASP A 79 7.23 -6.09 4.00
C ASP A 79 5.86 -6.56 3.52
N ALA A 80 4.79 -5.84 3.85
CA ALA A 80 3.44 -6.17 3.39
C ALA A 80 3.34 -6.15 1.85
N ASN A 81 3.91 -5.13 1.20
CA ASN A 81 4.00 -5.06 -0.27
C ASN A 81 4.86 -6.19 -0.85
N SER A 82 5.95 -6.54 -0.16
CA SER A 82 6.88 -7.58 -0.61
C SER A 82 6.31 -8.98 -0.50
N VAL A 83 5.40 -9.20 0.46
CA VAL A 83 4.79 -10.50 0.74
C VAL A 83 3.51 -10.74 -0.04
N TYR A 84 2.62 -9.76 -0.19
CA TYR A 84 1.29 -9.98 -0.79
C TYR A 84 1.36 -10.61 -2.19
N ARG A 85 0.58 -11.66 -2.45
CA ARG A 85 0.43 -12.27 -3.79
C ARG A 85 -1.03 -12.61 -4.04
N ALA A 86 -1.59 -12.11 -5.14
CA ALA A 86 -2.96 -12.44 -5.55
C ALA A 86 -3.11 -13.95 -5.80
N GLY A 87 -4.20 -14.56 -5.33
CA GLY A 87 -4.42 -16.00 -5.42
C GLY A 87 -3.64 -16.86 -4.41
N ASP A 88 -2.75 -16.30 -3.60
CA ASP A 88 -2.06 -17.01 -2.53
C ASP A 88 -2.60 -16.57 -1.17
N ALA A 89 -3.51 -17.37 -0.63
CA ALA A 89 -4.15 -17.09 0.66
C ALA A 89 -3.15 -16.97 1.83
N GLY A 90 -2.02 -17.68 1.78
CA GLY A 90 -0.99 -17.61 2.81
C GLY A 90 -0.26 -16.27 2.77
N ALA A 91 0.13 -15.85 1.57
CA ALA A 91 0.75 -14.55 1.35
C ALA A 91 -0.19 -13.38 1.69
N VAL A 92 -1.47 -13.49 1.31
CA VAL A 92 -2.52 -12.50 1.66
C VAL A 92 -2.66 -12.38 3.17
N ALA A 93 -2.78 -13.50 3.89
CA ALA A 93 -2.92 -13.49 5.34
C ALA A 93 -1.67 -12.91 6.04
N GLN A 94 -0.48 -13.21 5.53
CA GLN A 94 0.77 -12.69 6.09
C GLN A 94 0.90 -11.18 5.87
N ALA A 95 0.60 -10.68 4.67
CA ALA A 95 0.60 -9.24 4.40
C ALA A 95 -0.42 -8.51 5.30
N GLU A 96 -1.63 -9.07 5.43
CA GLU A 96 -2.66 -8.49 6.28
C GLU A 96 -2.25 -8.47 7.76
N ALA A 97 -1.57 -9.50 8.26
CA ALA A 97 -1.04 -9.50 9.62
C ALA A 97 -0.03 -8.35 9.87
N VAL A 98 0.81 -8.03 8.88
CA VAL A 98 1.72 -6.87 8.96
C VAL A 98 0.94 -5.56 9.02
N VAL A 99 -0.11 -5.41 8.21
CA VAL A 99 -0.95 -4.21 8.19
C VAL A 99 -1.71 -4.05 9.52
N GLN A 100 -2.26 -5.12 10.08
CA GLN A 100 -2.93 -5.08 11.38
C GLN A 100 -1.97 -4.71 12.52
N ALA A 101 -0.73 -5.22 12.47
CA ALA A 101 0.31 -4.83 13.43
C ALA A 101 0.67 -3.34 13.29
N HIS A 102 0.75 -2.81 12.06
CA HIS A 102 0.94 -1.37 11.82
C HIS A 102 -0.21 -0.55 12.43
N ILE A 103 -1.47 -0.90 12.16
CA ILE A 103 -2.64 -0.20 12.70
C ILE A 103 -2.60 -0.15 14.23
N ALA A 104 -2.29 -1.28 14.87
CA ALA A 104 -2.21 -1.37 16.33
C ALA A 104 -1.07 -0.51 16.91
N ALA A 105 0.07 -0.44 16.24
CA ALA A 105 1.24 0.34 16.67
C ALA A 105 1.08 1.86 16.44
N HIS A 106 0.20 2.26 15.52
CA HIS A 106 0.08 3.63 15.04
C HIS A 106 -1.36 4.17 15.13
N ALA A 107 -2.09 3.82 16.19
CA ALA A 107 -3.49 4.21 16.38
C ALA A 107 -3.74 5.73 16.24
N ASP A 108 -2.82 6.56 16.75
CA ASP A 108 -2.92 8.02 16.65
C ASP A 108 -2.83 8.51 15.20
N LEU A 109 -1.98 7.88 14.37
CA LEU A 109 -1.88 8.19 12.94
C LEU A 109 -3.08 7.63 12.15
N MET A 110 -3.63 6.49 12.58
CA MET A 110 -4.85 5.92 12.00
C MET A 110 -6.09 6.78 12.28
N ALA A 111 -6.07 7.57 13.34
CA ALA A 111 -7.12 8.56 13.64
C ALA A 111 -7.09 9.79 12.72
N VAL A 112 -5.96 10.05 12.04
CA VAL A 112 -5.84 11.11 11.03
C VAL A 112 -6.57 10.69 9.76
N ALA A 113 -7.28 11.65 9.14
CA ALA A 113 -7.98 11.42 7.89
C ALA A 113 -7.00 10.91 6.81
N PRO A 114 -7.38 9.92 5.97
CA PRO A 114 -6.43 9.32 5.04
C PRO A 114 -5.70 10.32 4.12
N ALA A 115 -6.39 11.33 3.61
CA ALA A 115 -5.79 12.36 2.75
C ALA A 115 -4.76 13.26 3.46
N GLU A 116 -4.79 13.31 4.79
CA GLU A 116 -3.90 14.13 5.62
C GLU A 116 -2.77 13.29 6.23
N ARG A 117 -2.92 11.97 6.25
CA ARG A 117 -2.02 11.04 6.94
C ARG A 117 -0.60 11.10 6.40
N ALA A 118 -0.42 11.19 5.07
CA ALA A 118 0.89 11.33 4.45
C ALA A 118 1.67 12.53 5.02
N ALA A 119 1.00 13.66 5.24
CA ALA A 119 1.61 14.87 5.81
C ALA A 119 1.93 14.71 7.30
N ALA A 120 1.16 13.90 8.04
CA ALA A 120 1.37 13.65 9.47
C ALA A 120 2.67 12.89 9.77
N HIS A 121 3.26 12.19 8.77
CA HIS A 121 4.56 11.51 8.91
C HIS A 121 5.77 12.43 8.68
N ALA A 122 5.56 13.66 8.22
CA ALA A 122 6.62 14.62 7.92
C ALA A 122 6.98 15.54 9.11
N GLY A 123 6.29 15.39 10.25
CA GLY A 123 6.54 16.13 11.50
C GLY A 123 7.33 15.29 12.51
#